data_AF-A0A4V1IX51-F1
#
_entry.id   AF-A0A4V1IX51-F1
#
_cell.length_a   1.000
_cell.length_b   1.000
_cell.length_c   1.000
_cell.angle_alpha   90.00
_cell.angle_beta   90.00
_cell.angle_gamma   90.00
#
_symmetry.space_group_name_H-M   'P 1'
#
loop_
_entity.id
_entity.type
_entity.pdbx_description
1 polymer ?
#
loop_
_entity_poly.entity_id
_entity_poly.type
_entity_poly.pdbx_seq_one_letter_code
_entity_poly.pdbx_strand_id
1 'polypeptide(L)'
;MVIAPAAAYIDQYTVMRRTGSARGFSSAICGVLLVANILRVFFWIGRRFDDALLCQSVVMMGTQLVLLHLCLRCRAFDEPNGAWMRERSLWRWPLFEDYVSFLTKLSVGLALLQLFLGQQEWYVETIGFLSVGIEAALPVPQAISNYQRKSVEGFSPVVLLSWFGGDLFKTIYYYATGAPLQFLICGIFQLAVDCFILGQTLAYGTGFQMSKSASSGRGASRLLTGHATVSKKNDNEHV
;
A
#
# COMPACT_ATOMS: atom_id res chain seq x y z
N MET A 1 10.56 10.73 5.74
CA MET A 1 9.31 11.43 5.38
C MET A 1 8.92 11.21 3.92
N VAL A 2 9.72 11.65 2.93
CA VAL A 2 9.34 11.60 1.49
C VAL A 2 9.34 10.18 0.89
N ILE A 3 10.41 9.42 1.12
CA ILE A 3 10.64 8.16 0.38
C ILE A 3 9.92 6.98 1.03
N ALA A 4 9.82 6.95 2.36
CA ALA A 4 9.28 5.77 3.07
C ALA A 4 7.85 5.40 2.67
N PRO A 5 6.89 6.35 2.55
CA PRO A 5 5.55 6.02 2.05
C PRO A 5 5.58 5.56 0.59
N ALA A 6 6.39 6.19 -0.26
CA ALA A 6 6.53 5.82 -1.66
C ALA A 6 7.17 4.43 -1.84
N ALA A 7 8.12 4.07 -0.97
CA ALA A 7 8.84 2.79 -1.02
C ALA A 7 7.90 1.59 -0.89
N ALA A 8 6.86 1.67 -0.06
CA ALA A 8 5.86 0.61 0.06
C ALA A 8 5.10 0.38 -1.27
N TYR A 9 4.77 1.45 -1.99
CA TYR A 9 4.11 1.36 -3.30
C TYR A 9 5.08 0.98 -4.42
N ILE A 10 6.36 1.33 -4.30
CA ILE A 10 7.41 0.86 -5.21
C ILE A 10 7.59 -0.65 -5.07
N ASP A 11 7.56 -1.20 -3.85
CA ASP A 11 7.62 -2.64 -3.65
C ASP A 11 6.42 -3.33 -4.33
N GLN A 12 5.20 -2.82 -4.12
CA GLN A 12 3.99 -3.30 -4.82
C GLN A 12 4.14 -3.23 -6.35
N TYR A 13 4.67 -2.13 -6.88
CA TYR A 13 4.97 -2.00 -8.31
C TYR A 13 5.91 -3.11 -8.80
N THR A 14 6.99 -3.39 -8.06
CA THR A 14 7.94 -4.45 -8.46
C THR A 14 7.31 -5.82 -8.44
N VAL A 15 6.45 -6.11 -7.45
CA VAL A 15 5.71 -7.36 -7.37
C VAL A 15 4.79 -7.50 -8.58
N MET A 16 3.95 -6.51 -8.87
CA MET A 16 3.02 -6.54 -10.01
C MET A 16 3.75 -6.66 -11.35
N ARG A 17 4.89 -5.99 -11.50
CA ARG A 17 5.70 -6.07 -12.73
C ARG A 17 6.32 -7.46 -12.91
N ARG A 18 6.72 -8.12 -11.82
CA ARG A 18 7.29 -9.47 -11.86
C ARG A 18 6.23 -10.54 -12.10
N THR A 19 5.07 -10.43 -11.46
CA THR A 19 3.97 -11.40 -11.59
C THR A 19 3.16 -11.21 -12.86
N GLY A 20 3.17 -10.00 -13.43
CA GLY A 20 2.33 -9.62 -14.56
C GLY A 20 0.85 -9.53 -14.23
N SER A 21 0.47 -9.66 -12.95
CA SER A 21 -0.92 -9.68 -12.49
C SER A 21 -1.16 -8.63 -11.41
N ALA A 22 -2.34 -7.99 -11.47
CA ALA A 22 -2.79 -7.01 -10.50
C ALA A 22 -3.80 -7.59 -9.49
N ARG A 23 -3.98 -8.92 -9.45
CA ARG A 23 -4.95 -9.56 -8.55
C ARG A 23 -4.64 -9.24 -7.09
N GLY A 24 -5.63 -8.69 -6.39
CA GLY A 24 -5.53 -8.29 -4.99
C GLY A 24 -5.15 -6.83 -4.76
N PHE A 25 -4.73 -6.09 -5.80
CA PHE A 25 -4.48 -4.66 -5.72
C PHE A 25 -5.66 -3.86 -6.28
N SER A 26 -6.10 -2.84 -5.54
CA SER A 26 -7.25 -2.02 -5.93
C SER A 26 -6.80 -0.69 -6.54
N SER A 27 -7.23 -0.44 -7.79
CA SER A 27 -7.07 0.85 -8.47
C SER A 27 -7.70 2.02 -7.69
N ALA A 28 -8.64 1.73 -6.79
CA ALA A 28 -9.26 2.74 -5.94
C ALA A 28 -8.30 3.32 -4.90
N ILE A 29 -7.35 2.54 -4.40
CA ILE A 29 -6.35 3.04 -3.47
C ILE A 29 -5.49 4.11 -4.16
N CYS A 30 -5.05 3.85 -5.40
CA CYS A 30 -4.32 4.85 -6.19
C CYS A 30 -5.15 6.11 -6.42
N GLY A 31 -6.41 5.95 -6.84
CA GLY A 31 -7.29 7.08 -7.12
C GLY A 31 -7.55 7.97 -5.90
N VAL A 32 -7.88 7.35 -4.77
CA VAL A 32 -8.14 8.04 -3.50
C VAL A 32 -6.87 8.74 -2.99
N LEU A 33 -5.70 8.10 -3.10
CA LEU A 33 -4.42 8.73 -2.75
C LEU A 33 -4.06 9.90 -3.66
N LEU A 34 -4.36 9.82 -4.95
CA LEU A 34 -4.17 10.94 -5.87
C LEU A 34 -5.03 12.13 -5.47
N VAL A 35 -6.31 11.90 -5.13
CA VAL A 35 -7.20 12.95 -4.61
C VAL A 35 -6.68 13.55 -3.31
N ALA A 36 -6.28 12.71 -2.35
CA ALA A 36 -5.74 13.14 -1.07
C ALA A 36 -4.51 14.06 -1.25
N ASN A 37 -3.57 13.68 -2.13
CA ASN A 37 -2.36 14.47 -2.36
C ASN A 37 -2.63 15.74 -3.19
N ILE A 38 -3.60 15.74 -4.12
CA ILE A 38 -4.05 16.96 -4.79
C ILE A 38 -4.61 17.95 -3.77
N LEU A 39 -5.52 17.50 -2.90
CA LEU A 39 -6.07 18.32 -1.82
C LEU A 39 -4.96 18.87 -0.93
N ARG A 40 -3.92 18.07 -0.64
CA ARG A 40 -2.78 18.48 0.18
C ARG A 40 -1.94 19.57 -0.49
N VAL A 41 -1.76 19.52 -1.81
CA VAL A 41 -1.10 20.60 -2.57
C VAL A 41 -1.90 21.91 -2.45
N PHE A 42 -3.24 21.85 -2.60
CA PHE A 42 -4.09 23.04 -2.38
C PHE A 42 -4.09 23.51 -0.93
N PHE A 43 -4.06 22.60 0.03
CA PHE A 43 -3.89 22.94 1.45
C PHE A 43 -2.59 23.73 1.67
N TRP A 44 -1.49 23.30 1.06
CA TRP A 44 -0.21 24.00 1.16
C TRP A 44 -0.24 25.40 0.53
N ILE A 45 -1.00 25.58 -0.56
CA ILE A 45 -1.20 26.90 -1.18
C ILE A 45 -1.93 27.84 -0.20
N GLY A 46 -2.98 27.34 0.48
CA GLY A 46 -3.73 28.12 1.47
C GLY A 46 -3.00 28.35 2.79
N ARG A 47 -2.25 27.34 3.27
CA ARG A 47 -1.46 27.40 4.50
C ARG A 47 -0.13 26.69 4.29
N ARG A 48 0.95 27.47 4.26
CA ARG A 48 2.30 26.92 4.08
C ARG A 48 2.69 26.07 5.28
N PHE A 49 3.10 24.84 4.99
CA PHE A 49 3.74 23.93 5.92
C PHE A 49 5.04 23.43 5.29
N ASP A 50 5.80 22.65 6.03
CA ASP A 50 7.13 22.16 5.66
C ASP A 50 7.18 21.60 4.22
N ASP A 51 8.12 22.13 3.41
CA ASP A 51 8.33 21.76 2.02
C ASP A 51 8.67 20.26 1.86
N ALA A 52 9.24 19.63 2.89
CA ALA A 52 9.46 18.19 2.90
C ALA A 52 8.16 17.39 2.77
N LEU A 53 7.05 17.86 3.36
CA LEU A 53 5.73 17.23 3.27
C LEU A 53 5.06 17.50 1.92
N LEU A 54 5.32 18.65 1.31
CA LEU A 54 4.90 18.93 -0.06
C LEU A 54 5.63 18.01 -1.04
N CYS A 55 6.95 17.90 -0.92
CA CYS A 55 7.77 16.99 -1.74
C CYS A 55 7.30 15.53 -1.59
N GLN A 56 6.98 15.10 -0.37
CA GLN A 56 6.36 13.80 -0.11
C GLN A 56 5.08 13.58 -0.91
N SER A 57 4.23 14.61 -1.01
CA SER A 57 2.97 14.55 -1.74
C SER A 57 3.18 14.44 -3.25
N VAL A 58 4.13 15.20 -3.79
CA VAL A 58 4.48 15.17 -5.23
C VAL A 58 5.05 13.80 -5.61
N VAL A 59 5.99 13.27 -4.82
CA VAL A 59 6.56 11.93 -5.05
C VAL A 59 5.48 10.85 -4.95
N MET A 60 4.58 10.97 -3.97
CA MET A 60 3.44 10.06 -3.84
C MET A 60 2.54 10.11 -5.08
N MET A 61 2.17 11.31 -5.56
CA MET A 61 1.34 11.45 -6.77
C MET A 61 1.99 10.77 -7.98
N GLY A 62 3.28 11.01 -8.22
CA GLY A 62 4.01 10.36 -9.31
C GLY A 62 3.99 8.83 -9.18
N THR A 63 4.23 8.32 -7.97
CA THR A 63 4.21 6.88 -7.69
C THR A 63 2.82 6.28 -7.93
N GLN A 64 1.75 6.95 -7.50
CA GLN A 64 0.38 6.46 -7.68
C GLN A 64 -0.08 6.50 -9.14
N LEU A 65 0.36 7.49 -9.94
CA LEU A 65 0.09 7.51 -11.38
C LEU A 65 0.76 6.33 -12.10
N VAL A 66 2.03 6.06 -11.78
CA VAL A 66 2.78 4.92 -12.35
C VAL A 66 2.13 3.60 -11.97
N LEU A 67 1.79 3.44 -10.68
CA LEU A 67 1.16 2.22 -10.16
C LEU A 67 -0.23 2.01 -10.76
N LEU A 68 -1.04 3.07 -10.88
CA LEU A 68 -2.35 3.03 -11.53
C LEU A 68 -2.23 2.60 -12.99
N HIS A 69 -1.32 3.19 -13.75
CA HIS A 69 -1.10 2.83 -15.15
C HIS A 69 -0.68 1.34 -15.29
N LEU A 70 0.23 0.87 -14.44
CA LEU A 70 0.60 -0.56 -14.42
C LEU A 70 -0.59 -1.45 -14.03
N CYS A 71 -1.36 -1.06 -13.02
CA CYS A 71 -2.52 -1.81 -12.55
C CYS A 71 -3.55 -2.01 -13.66
N LEU A 72 -3.89 -0.95 -14.40
CA LEU A 72 -4.84 -1.03 -15.51
C LEU A 72 -4.33 -1.90 -16.65
N ARG A 73 -3.01 -1.82 -16.94
CA ARG A 73 -2.37 -2.66 -17.96
C ARG A 73 -2.41 -4.15 -17.60
N CYS A 74 -2.09 -4.49 -16.35
CA CYS A 74 -2.17 -5.87 -15.85
C CYS A 74 -3.62 -6.38 -15.84
N ARG A 75 -4.59 -5.54 -15.46
CA ARG A 75 -6.01 -5.92 -15.45
C ARG A 75 -6.55 -6.26 -16.85
N ALA A 76 -6.16 -5.47 -17.86
CA ALA A 76 -6.52 -5.74 -19.25
C ALA A 76 -5.99 -7.10 -19.75
N PHE A 77 -4.84 -7.53 -19.23
CA PHE A 77 -4.26 -8.85 -19.53
C PHE A 77 -4.93 -9.99 -18.75
N ASP A 78 -5.22 -9.79 -17.46
CA ASP A 78 -5.86 -10.79 -16.59
C ASP A 78 -7.32 -11.10 -17.01
N GLU A 79 -8.06 -10.14 -17.60
CA GLU A 79 -9.46 -10.31 -18.01
C GLU A 79 -9.69 -10.06 -19.52
N PRO A 80 -9.26 -10.98 -20.41
CA PRO A 80 -9.36 -10.78 -21.87
C PRO A 80 -10.81 -10.72 -22.39
N ASN A 81 -11.78 -11.22 -21.60
CA ASN A 81 -13.20 -11.25 -21.97
C ASN A 81 -13.88 -9.86 -21.98
N GLY A 82 -13.13 -8.78 -21.67
CA GLY A 82 -13.64 -7.41 -21.66
C GLY A 82 -14.60 -7.11 -20.49
N ALA A 83 -14.70 -7.99 -19.48
CA ALA A 83 -15.57 -7.78 -18.33
C ALA A 83 -15.22 -6.49 -17.56
N TRP A 84 -13.92 -6.19 -17.44
CA TRP A 84 -13.38 -4.95 -16.89
C TRP A 84 -13.85 -3.67 -17.59
N MET A 85 -14.38 -3.72 -18.82
CA MET A 85 -14.90 -2.55 -19.54
C MET A 85 -16.35 -2.20 -19.15
N ARG A 86 -17.12 -3.17 -18.63
CA ARG A 86 -18.54 -2.98 -18.30
C ARG A 86 -18.75 -2.22 -16.99
N GLU A 87 -17.82 -2.36 -16.04
CA GLU A 87 -17.93 -1.73 -14.73
C GLU A 87 -17.42 -0.29 -14.78
N ARG A 88 -18.33 0.67 -14.59
CA ARG A 88 -18.02 2.12 -14.59
C ARG A 88 -18.22 2.79 -13.23
N SER A 89 -18.31 2.00 -12.15
CA SER A 89 -18.29 2.55 -10.80
C SER A 89 -17.05 3.39 -10.53
N LEU A 90 -17.21 4.36 -9.63
CA LEU A 90 -16.16 5.24 -9.15
C LEU A 90 -14.92 4.41 -8.80
N TRP A 91 -13.76 4.82 -9.31
CA TRP A 91 -12.46 4.16 -9.09
C TRP A 91 -12.22 2.79 -9.72
N ARG A 92 -13.16 2.27 -10.52
CA ARG A 92 -12.98 1.03 -11.30
C ARG A 92 -12.90 1.26 -12.80
N TRP A 93 -12.72 2.52 -13.23
CA TRP A 93 -12.69 2.88 -14.64
C TRP A 93 -11.69 2.05 -15.46
N PRO A 94 -12.06 1.71 -16.70
CA PRO A 94 -11.24 0.83 -17.55
C PRO A 94 -10.00 1.52 -18.11
N LEU A 95 -10.08 2.83 -18.38
CA LEU A 95 -9.03 3.58 -19.06
C LEU A 95 -8.32 4.52 -18.09
N PHE A 96 -7.00 4.64 -18.26
CA PHE A 96 -6.19 5.58 -17.48
C PHE A 96 -6.63 7.04 -17.71
N GLU A 97 -7.06 7.35 -18.93
CA GLU A 97 -7.56 8.67 -19.32
C GLU A 97 -8.78 9.13 -18.51
N ASP A 98 -9.63 8.21 -18.08
CA ASP A 98 -10.80 8.53 -17.24
C ASP A 98 -10.36 9.05 -15.87
N TYR A 99 -9.33 8.43 -15.28
CA TYR A 99 -8.75 8.88 -14.02
C TYR A 99 -8.10 10.25 -14.17
N VAL A 100 -7.24 10.42 -15.19
CA VAL A 100 -6.57 11.72 -15.43
C VAL A 100 -7.61 12.81 -15.68
N SER A 101 -8.61 12.56 -16.52
CA SER A 101 -9.69 13.51 -16.79
C SER A 101 -10.45 13.91 -15.54
N PHE A 102 -10.75 12.96 -14.66
CA PHE A 102 -11.37 13.25 -13.36
C PHE A 102 -10.46 14.11 -12.48
N LEU A 103 -9.19 13.74 -12.33
CA LEU A 103 -8.21 14.45 -11.49
C LEU A 103 -7.92 15.86 -12.01
N THR A 104 -7.91 16.06 -13.33
CA THR A 104 -7.77 17.39 -13.95
C THR A 104 -9.00 18.25 -13.64
N LYS A 105 -10.22 17.72 -13.81
CA LYS A 105 -11.46 18.46 -13.48
C LYS A 105 -11.51 18.81 -11.99
N LEU A 106 -11.13 17.88 -11.11
CA LEU A 106 -11.01 18.13 -9.68
C LEU A 106 -10.00 19.25 -9.40
N SER A 107 -8.81 19.19 -9.99
CA SER A 107 -7.76 20.21 -9.81
C SER A 107 -8.20 21.58 -10.30
N VAL A 108 -8.88 21.67 -11.44
CA VAL A 108 -9.44 22.93 -11.95
C VAL A 108 -10.52 23.46 -11.03
N GLY A 109 -11.43 22.61 -10.56
CA GLY A 109 -12.48 22.99 -9.60
C GLY A 109 -11.89 23.50 -8.28
N LEU A 110 -10.89 22.81 -7.73
CA LEU A 110 -10.18 23.24 -6.52
C LEU A 110 -9.43 24.56 -6.75
N ALA A 111 -8.82 24.76 -7.92
CA ALA A 111 -8.16 26.02 -8.26
C ALA A 111 -9.15 27.18 -8.30
N LEU A 112 -10.33 27.00 -8.93
CA LEU A 112 -11.39 28.00 -8.93
C LEU A 112 -11.87 28.30 -7.50
N LEU A 113 -12.16 27.27 -6.71
CA LEU A 113 -12.54 27.45 -5.30
C LEU A 113 -11.45 28.17 -4.49
N GLN A 114 -10.17 27.86 -4.73
CA GLN A 114 -9.05 28.53 -4.08
C GLN A 114 -8.99 30.03 -4.41
N LEU A 115 -9.35 30.44 -5.62
CA LEU A 115 -9.37 31.86 -5.99
C LEU A 115 -10.43 32.64 -5.21
N PHE A 116 -11.61 32.05 -4.96
CA PHE A 116 -12.71 32.73 -4.26
C PHE A 116 -12.67 32.56 -2.74
N LEU A 117 -12.31 31.37 -2.26
CA LEU A 117 -12.41 30.96 -0.85
C LEU A 117 -11.05 30.78 -0.18
N GLY A 118 -9.93 30.93 -0.89
CA GLY A 118 -8.60 30.68 -0.35
C GLY A 118 -8.18 31.62 0.79
N GLN A 119 -8.83 32.78 0.92
CA GLN A 119 -8.65 33.70 2.05
C GLN A 119 -9.45 33.27 3.29
N GLN A 120 -10.39 32.33 3.15
CA GLN A 120 -11.24 31.87 4.23
C GLN A 120 -10.57 30.72 4.98
N GLU A 121 -10.30 30.91 6.26
CA GLU A 121 -9.60 29.92 7.09
C GLU A 121 -10.35 28.59 7.14
N TRP A 122 -11.67 28.62 7.33
CA TRP A 122 -12.50 27.41 7.40
C TRP A 122 -12.39 26.53 6.14
N TYR A 123 -12.23 27.15 4.96
CA TYR A 123 -12.07 26.44 3.70
C TYR A 123 -10.70 25.74 3.65
N VAL A 124 -9.63 26.48 3.96
CA VAL A 124 -8.26 25.94 3.98
C VAL A 124 -8.13 24.82 5.01
N GLU A 125 -8.72 24.98 6.20
CA GLU A 125 -8.72 23.96 7.24
C GLU A 125 -9.49 22.70 6.82
N THR A 126 -10.64 22.87 6.17
CA THR A 126 -11.45 21.75 5.65
C THR A 126 -10.67 20.96 4.60
N ILE A 127 -10.04 21.64 3.64
CA ILE A 127 -9.18 20.99 2.62
C ILE A 127 -8.02 20.25 3.29
N GLY A 128 -7.40 20.85 4.31
CA GLY A 128 -6.36 20.20 5.11
C GLY A 128 -6.83 18.90 5.76
N PHE A 129 -7.95 18.94 6.50
CA PHE A 129 -8.52 17.76 7.16
C PHE A 129 -8.93 16.68 6.16
N LEU A 130 -9.55 17.04 5.03
CA LEU A 130 -9.88 16.07 3.99
C LEU A 130 -8.62 15.43 3.39
N SER A 131 -7.59 16.23 3.11
CA SER A 131 -6.37 15.74 2.48
C SER A 131 -5.61 14.73 3.33
N VAL A 132 -5.48 14.98 4.63
CA VAL A 132 -4.75 14.10 5.55
C VAL A 132 -5.68 13.01 6.09
N GLY A 133 -6.95 13.32 6.31
CA GLY A 133 -7.96 12.39 6.81
C GLY A 133 -8.25 11.24 5.83
N ILE A 134 -8.28 11.51 4.52
CA ILE A 134 -8.42 10.44 3.51
C ILE A 134 -7.24 9.46 3.57
N GLU A 135 -6.01 9.96 3.69
CA GLU A 135 -4.83 9.10 3.85
C GLU A 135 -4.90 8.31 5.16
N ALA A 136 -5.31 8.97 6.24
CA ALA A 136 -5.41 8.37 7.55
C ALA A 136 -6.49 7.27 7.65
N ALA A 137 -7.50 7.30 6.77
CA ALA A 137 -8.55 6.30 6.73
C ALA A 137 -8.16 5.00 5.99
N LEU A 138 -7.04 4.97 5.27
CA LEU A 138 -6.63 3.80 4.47
C LEU A 138 -6.43 2.51 5.26
N PRO A 139 -5.94 2.51 6.51
CA PRO A 139 -5.81 1.28 7.30
C PRO A 139 -7.14 0.78 7.88
N VAL A 140 -8.18 1.63 7.91
CA VAL A 140 -9.48 1.31 8.56
C VAL A 140 -10.18 0.10 7.91
N PRO A 141 -10.28 -0.03 6.57
CA PRO A 141 -10.82 -1.23 5.95
C PRO A 141 -10.07 -2.51 6.36
N GLN A 142 -8.75 -2.44 6.54
CA GLN A 142 -7.96 -3.59 7.01
C GLN A 142 -8.36 -3.97 8.44
N ALA A 143 -8.47 -2.98 9.34
CA ALA A 143 -8.95 -3.19 10.71
C ALA A 143 -10.35 -3.83 10.76
N ILE A 144 -11.26 -3.36 9.91
CA ILE A 144 -12.63 -3.91 9.80
C ILE A 144 -12.59 -5.35 9.28
N SER A 145 -11.83 -5.62 8.21
CA SER A 145 -11.72 -6.96 7.62
C SER A 145 -11.16 -7.97 8.63
N ASN A 146 -10.11 -7.61 9.37
CA ASN A 146 -9.55 -8.43 10.44
C ASN A 146 -10.60 -8.73 11.51
N TYR A 147 -11.38 -7.71 11.93
CA TYR A 147 -12.43 -7.88 12.93
C TYR A 147 -13.56 -8.80 12.46
N GLN A 148 -13.99 -8.68 11.20
CA GLN A 148 -15.06 -9.48 10.62
C GLN A 148 -14.63 -10.94 10.43
N ARG A 149 -13.40 -11.16 9.92
CA ARG A 149 -12.88 -12.51 9.63
C ARG A 149 -12.37 -13.23 10.87
N LYS A 150 -12.09 -12.52 11.97
CA LYS A 150 -11.41 -13.05 13.17
C LYS A 150 -10.11 -13.78 12.83
N SER A 151 -9.44 -13.34 11.77
CA SER A 151 -8.19 -13.91 11.28
C SER A 151 -7.35 -12.80 10.64
N VAL A 152 -6.04 -12.90 10.80
CA VAL A 152 -5.02 -12.05 10.17
C VAL A 152 -4.18 -12.82 9.14
N GLU A 153 -4.68 -13.97 8.71
CA GLU A 153 -4.00 -14.85 7.76
C GLU A 153 -3.78 -14.13 6.41
N GLY A 154 -2.54 -14.16 5.93
CA GLY A 154 -2.12 -13.44 4.71
C GLY A 154 -1.65 -12.01 4.92
N PHE A 155 -1.73 -11.46 6.14
CA PHE A 155 -1.17 -10.14 6.45
C PHE A 155 0.22 -10.25 7.10
N SER A 156 1.23 -9.61 6.51
CA SER A 156 2.62 -9.72 6.96
C SER A 156 2.87 -8.88 8.23
N PRO A 157 3.29 -9.47 9.36
CA PRO A 157 3.62 -8.73 10.57
C PRO A 157 4.75 -7.71 10.37
N VAL A 158 5.67 -7.99 9.45
CA VAL A 158 6.78 -7.08 9.12
C VAL A 158 6.27 -5.80 8.46
N VAL A 159 5.28 -5.91 7.58
CA VAL A 159 4.65 -4.76 6.92
C VAL A 159 3.91 -3.92 7.95
N LEU A 160 3.15 -4.56 8.84
CA LEU A 160 2.44 -3.87 9.92
C LEU A 160 3.39 -3.11 10.86
N LEU A 161 4.50 -3.72 11.27
CA LEU A 161 5.47 -3.07 12.13
C LEU A 161 6.16 -1.88 11.43
N SER A 162 6.38 -2.00 10.11
CA SER A 162 6.87 -0.89 9.30
C SER A 162 5.87 0.26 9.19
N TRP A 163 4.56 -0.03 9.10
CA TRP A 163 3.52 1.00 9.11
C TRP A 163 3.50 1.72 10.44
N PHE A 164 3.39 0.98 11.55
CA PHE A 164 3.42 1.52 12.90
C PHE A 164 4.67 2.39 13.15
N GLY A 165 5.86 1.89 12.81
CA GLY A 165 7.11 2.64 12.97
C GLY A 165 7.16 3.90 12.11
N GLY A 166 6.63 3.84 10.88
CA GLY A 166 6.51 4.98 9.98
C GLY A 166 5.57 6.05 10.51
N ASP A 167 4.38 5.66 10.97
CA ASP A 167 3.35 6.58 11.47
C ASP A 167 3.71 7.16 12.84
N LEU A 168 4.42 6.40 13.69
CA LEU A 168 5.01 6.91 14.92
C LEU A 168 6.04 8.00 14.61
N PHE A 169 6.99 7.71 13.71
CA PHE A 169 8.01 8.68 13.32
C PHE A 169 7.41 9.93 12.67
N LYS A 170 6.36 9.75 11.84
CA LYS A 170 5.61 10.86 11.21
C LYS A 170 4.91 11.74 12.23
N THR A 171 4.26 11.14 13.22
CA THR A 171 3.55 11.87 14.28
C THR A 171 4.51 12.66 15.16
N ILE A 172 5.67 12.07 15.50
CA ILE A 172 6.73 12.78 16.22
C ILE A 172 7.27 13.95 15.39
N TYR A 173 7.49 13.73 14.08
CA TYR A 173 7.92 14.79 13.16
C TYR A 173 6.94 15.97 13.17
N TYR A 174 5.64 15.71 13.02
CA TYR A 174 4.62 16.75 13.01
C TYR A 174 4.60 17.59 14.29
N TYR A 175 4.75 16.93 15.44
CA TYR A 175 4.85 17.60 16.72
C TYR A 175 6.13 18.45 16.81
N ALA A 176 7.27 17.89 16.44
CA ALA A 176 8.57 18.55 16.53
C ALA A 176 8.72 19.76 15.57
N THR A 177 8.13 19.70 14.38
CA THR A 177 8.20 20.79 13.39
C THR A 177 7.06 21.79 13.51
N GLY A 178 6.14 21.63 14.46
CA GLY A 178 4.96 22.49 14.58
C GLY A 178 4.06 22.44 13.33
N ALA A 179 3.90 21.26 12.73
CA ALA A 179 3.06 21.08 11.56
C ALA A 179 1.59 21.46 11.87
N PRO A 180 0.78 21.83 10.84
CA PRO A 180 -0.63 22.14 11.04
C PRO A 180 -1.38 21.05 11.81
N LEU A 181 -2.34 21.45 12.66
CA LEU A 181 -3.07 20.53 13.55
C LEU A 181 -3.71 19.34 12.83
N GLN A 182 -4.11 19.54 11.57
CA GLN A 182 -4.64 18.49 10.70
C GLN A 182 -3.69 17.29 10.59
N PHE A 183 -2.38 17.55 10.44
CA PHE A 183 -1.38 16.49 10.37
C PHE A 183 -1.20 15.77 11.69
N LEU A 184 -1.19 16.50 12.81
CA LEU A 184 -1.00 15.91 14.13
C LEU A 184 -2.19 15.04 14.53
N ILE A 185 -3.42 15.56 14.40
CA ILE A 185 -4.65 14.83 14.77
C ILE A 185 -4.80 13.57 13.90
N CYS A 186 -4.63 13.70 12.58
CA CYS A 186 -4.71 12.55 11.69
C CYS A 186 -3.56 11.55 11.92
N GLY A 187 -2.35 12.02 12.22
CA GLY A 187 -1.21 11.16 12.54
C GLY A 187 -1.43 10.34 13.81
N ILE A 188 -1.97 10.95 14.86
CA ILE A 188 -2.38 10.24 16.09
C ILE A 188 -3.47 9.21 15.80
N PHE A 189 -4.46 9.58 14.98
CA PHE A 189 -5.52 8.66 14.58
C PHE A 189 -4.95 7.44 13.82
N GLN A 190 -4.04 7.67 12.86
CA GLN A 190 -3.36 6.58 12.14
C GLN A 190 -2.63 5.65 13.10
N LEU A 191 -1.82 6.21 14.00
CA LEU A 191 -1.08 5.44 14.99
C LEU A 191 -2.01 4.62 15.90
N ALA A 192 -3.17 5.18 16.25
CA ALA A 192 -4.19 4.46 17.02
C ALA A 192 -4.80 3.29 16.23
N VAL A 193 -5.08 3.46 14.94
CA VAL A 193 -5.57 2.38 14.07
C VAL A 193 -4.50 1.30 13.91
N ASP A 194 -3.23 1.67 13.76
CA ASP A 194 -2.12 0.72 13.69
C ASP A 194 -1.97 -0.09 14.97
N CYS A 195 -2.05 0.57 16.14
CA CYS A 195 -2.11 -0.11 17.45
C CYS A 195 -3.28 -1.09 17.52
N PHE A 196 -4.44 -0.71 16.99
CA PHE A 196 -5.61 -1.57 16.97
C PHE A 196 -5.39 -2.81 16.07
N ILE A 197 -4.82 -2.64 14.88
CA ILE A 197 -4.49 -3.74 13.97
C ILE A 197 -3.40 -4.65 14.57
N LEU A 198 -2.40 -4.07 15.25
CA LEU A 198 -1.42 -4.82 16.03
C LEU A 198 -2.09 -5.67 17.12
N GLY A 199 -3.01 -5.08 17.88
CA GLY A 199 -3.81 -5.80 18.88
C GLY A 199 -4.61 -6.95 18.27
N GLN A 200 -5.27 -6.72 17.12
CA GLN A 200 -5.96 -7.79 16.38
C GLN A 200 -5.01 -8.89 15.93
N THR A 201 -3.80 -8.55 15.51
CA THR A 201 -2.79 -9.52 15.08
C THR A 201 -2.32 -10.39 16.24
N LEU A 202 -2.19 -9.83 17.44
CA LEU A 202 -1.86 -10.59 18.65
C LEU A 202 -3.02 -11.47 19.14
N ALA A 203 -4.27 -11.00 18.98
CA ALA A 203 -5.46 -11.73 19.44
C ALA A 203 -5.89 -12.85 18.49
N TYR A 204 -5.77 -12.64 17.17
CA TYR A 204 -6.23 -13.58 16.13
C TYR A 204 -5.08 -14.40 15.52
N GLY A 205 -3.85 -13.92 15.61
CA GLY A 205 -2.67 -14.64 15.13
C GLY A 205 -2.27 -15.72 16.14
N THR A 206 -2.38 -16.99 15.75
CA THR A 206 -1.81 -18.12 16.46
C THR A 206 -0.28 -18.02 16.47
N GLY A 207 0.28 -17.23 17.39
CA GLY A 207 1.70 -17.12 17.67
C GLY A 207 2.49 -16.35 16.61
N PHE A 208 3.18 -15.29 17.05
CA PHE A 208 4.22 -14.59 16.31
C PHE A 208 5.39 -15.54 15.99
N GLN A 209 5.24 -16.43 15.00
CA GLN A 209 6.35 -17.21 14.47
C GLN A 209 7.16 -16.29 13.57
N MET A 210 8.05 -15.50 14.16
CA MET A 210 9.15 -14.91 13.39
C MET A 210 9.84 -16.06 12.66
N SER A 211 9.84 -15.99 11.34
CA SER A 211 10.57 -16.89 10.47
C SER A 211 12.03 -16.99 10.95
N LYS A 212 12.34 -18.06 11.69
CA LYS A 212 13.70 -18.60 11.81
C LYS A 212 14.05 -19.17 10.44
N SER A 213 14.41 -18.31 9.50
CA SER A 213 15.19 -18.71 8.32
C SER A 213 16.59 -18.15 8.48
N ALA A 214 17.36 -18.80 9.35
CA ALA A 214 18.81 -18.75 9.33
C ALA A 214 19.31 -20.16 9.64
N SER A 215 20.06 -20.72 8.69
CA SER A 215 20.67 -22.07 8.64
C SER A 215 19.75 -23.23 8.22
N SER A 216 19.37 -23.24 6.94
CA SER A 216 19.50 -24.47 6.15
C SER A 216 20.94 -24.97 6.29
N GLY A 217 21.12 -26.10 6.97
CA GLY A 217 22.44 -26.60 7.32
C GLY A 217 22.38 -27.93 8.05
N ARG A 218 21.75 -28.95 7.42
CA ARG A 218 22.13 -30.38 7.47
C ARG A 218 21.11 -31.25 6.74
N GLY A 219 21.06 -31.09 5.42
CA GLY A 219 20.74 -32.20 4.51
C GLY A 219 22.01 -33.01 4.28
N ALA A 220 22.39 -33.87 5.23
CA ALA A 220 23.53 -34.78 5.10
C ALA A 220 23.32 -36.02 5.99
N SER A 221 22.28 -36.82 5.69
CA SER A 221 22.17 -38.21 6.15
C SER A 221 21.09 -38.93 5.35
N ARG A 222 21.36 -39.11 4.06
CA ARG A 222 20.62 -40.07 3.23
C ARG A 222 21.39 -40.40 1.94
N LEU A 223 22.68 -40.72 2.04
CA LEU A 223 23.50 -41.12 0.89
C LEU A 223 24.70 -42.03 1.23
N LEU A 224 24.61 -42.87 2.27
CA LEU A 224 25.63 -43.88 2.59
C LEU A 224 25.01 -45.20 3.09
N THR A 225 24.16 -45.82 2.27
CA THR A 225 23.88 -47.26 2.35
C THR A 225 23.48 -47.75 0.96
N GLY A 226 24.46 -47.79 0.08
CA GLY A 226 24.28 -48.26 -1.29
C GLY A 226 25.63 -48.41 -1.94
N HIS A 227 26.40 -49.42 -1.50
CA HIS A 227 27.34 -50.21 -2.31
C HIS A 227 28.16 -51.11 -1.37
N ALA A 228 27.92 -52.43 -1.44
CA ALA A 228 28.95 -53.47 -1.59
C ALA A 228 28.40 -54.83 -1.16
N THR A 229 27.96 -55.64 -2.12
CA THR A 229 28.48 -57.01 -2.21
C THR A 229 28.40 -57.49 -3.65
N VAL A 230 29.60 -57.74 -4.15
CA VAL A 230 30.00 -58.15 -5.49
C VAL A 230 29.85 -59.66 -5.66
N SER A 231 29.34 -60.07 -6.83
CA SER A 231 29.72 -61.25 -7.64
C SER A 231 29.44 -62.68 -7.15
N LYS A 232 28.69 -63.42 -8.00
CA LYS A 232 29.07 -64.67 -8.71
C LYS A 232 27.91 -64.99 -9.68
N LYS A 233 28.06 -64.93 -11.01
CA LYS A 233 28.81 -65.77 -11.97
C LYS A 233 28.13 -67.13 -12.26
N ASN A 234 27.88 -67.35 -13.57
CA ASN A 234 27.61 -68.61 -14.30
C ASN A 234 26.20 -69.22 -14.13
N ASP A 235 25.58 -69.90 -15.10
CA ASP A 235 25.85 -70.27 -16.50
C ASP A 235 24.54 -70.90 -17.05
N ASN A 236 24.44 -71.02 -18.38
CA ASN A 236 23.63 -71.98 -19.16
C ASN A 236 22.11 -71.79 -19.21
N GLU A 237 21.54 -71.51 -20.39
CA GLU A 237 21.30 -72.41 -21.54
C GLU A 237 20.18 -73.45 -21.32
N HIS A 238 19.32 -73.51 -22.34
CA HIS A 238 18.43 -74.60 -22.75
C HIS A 238 16.94 -74.59 -22.36
N VAL A 239 16.17 -74.37 -23.45
CA VAL A 239 14.85 -74.94 -23.82
C VAL A 239 13.61 -74.17 -23.37
#